data_AF-A0A7W0MXN1-F1
#
_entry.id   AF-A0A7W0MXN1-F1
#
_cell.length_a   1.000
_cell.length_b   1.000
_cell.length_c   1.000
_cell.angle_alpha   90.00
_cell.angle_beta   90.00
_cell.angle_gamma   90.00
#
_symmetry.space_group_name_H-M   'P 1'
#
loop_
_entity.id
_entity.type
_entity.pdbx_description
1 polymer ?
#
loop_
_entity_poly.entity_id
_entity_poly.type
_entity_poly.pdbx_seq_one_letter_code
_entity_poly.pdbx_strand_id
1 'polypeptide(L)' 'MDEWLAAARDSIARATDLSREQLDLAEEEVRVLLELARIAAHDSGERTNAPLLCYLLGRATAAGSADLDTLAAVVRRTPA' A
#
# COMPACT_ATOMS: atom_id res chain seq x y z
N MET A 1 -11.93 -5.06 3.23
CA MET A 1 -11.71 -5.03 1.78
C MET A 1 -13.05 -5.20 1.09
N ASP A 2 -13.35 -4.43 0.04
CA ASP A 2 -14.60 -4.63 -0.72
C ASP A 2 -14.53 -5.90 -1.60
N GLU A 3 -15.68 -6.31 -2.13
CA GLU A 3 -15.81 -7.54 -2.92
C GLU A 3 -14.94 -7.52 -4.19
N TRP A 4 -14.83 -6.36 -4.84
CA TRP A 4 -14.07 -6.23 -6.07
C TRP A 4 -12.56 -6.41 -5.80
N LEU A 5 -12.04 -5.75 -4.77
CA LEU A 5 -10.62 -5.83 -4.41
C LEU A 5 -10.26 -7.22 -3.89
N ALA A 6 -11.17 -7.90 -3.19
CA ALA A 6 -10.99 -9.30 -2.81
C ALA A 6 -10.91 -10.23 -4.03
N ALA A 7 -11.77 -10.04 -5.03
CA ALA A 7 -11.73 -10.82 -6.27
C ALA A 7 -10.46 -10.53 -7.10
N ALA A 8 -9.98 -9.28 -7.09
CA ALA A 8 -8.72 -8.90 -7.72
C ALA A 8 -7.53 -9.57 -7.02
N ARG A 9 -7.45 -9.54 -5.68
CA ARG A 9 -6.43 -10.26 -4.89
C ARG A 9 -6.39 -11.73 -5.26
N ASP A 10 -7.54 -12.40 -5.30
CA ASP A 10 -7.63 -13.82 -5.60
C ASP A 10 -7.21 -14.13 -7.06
N SER A 11 -7.47 -13.22 -7.99
CA SER A 11 -7.02 -13.35 -9.39
C SER A 11 -5.51 -13.16 -9.53
N ILE A 12 -4.92 -12.23 -8.78
CA ILE A 12 -3.47 -12.03 -8.71
C ILE A 12 -2.78 -13.23 -8.07
N ALA A 13 -3.32 -13.75 -6.97
CA ALA A 13 -2.82 -14.98 -6.32
C ALA A 13 -2.80 -16.16 -7.29
N ARG A 14 -3.83 -16.32 -8.13
CA ARG A 14 -3.85 -17.38 -9.17
C ARG A 14 -2.85 -17.16 -10.30
N ALA A 15 -2.52 -15.91 -10.61
CA ALA A 15 -1.63 -15.54 -11.70
C ALA A 15 -0.14 -15.48 -11.28
N THR A 16 0.13 -15.63 -9.98
CA THR A 16 1.46 -15.54 -9.37
C THR A 16 1.69 -16.75 -8.46
N ASP A 17 2.90 -16.93 -7.95
CA ASP A 17 3.18 -17.95 -6.93
C ASP A 17 2.90 -17.47 -5.49
N LEU A 18 2.14 -16.38 -5.33
CA LEU A 18 1.80 -15.82 -4.02
C LEU A 18 0.49 -16.39 -3.49
N SER A 19 0.47 -16.74 -2.20
CA SER A 19 -0.76 -17.17 -1.53
C SER A 19 -1.73 -16.00 -1.30
N ARG A 20 -3.00 -16.33 -1.07
CA ARG A 20 -4.02 -15.36 -0.68
C ARG A 20 -3.62 -14.61 0.59
N GLU A 21 -3.08 -15.33 1.57
CA GLU A 21 -2.64 -14.80 2.86
C GLU A 21 -1.45 -13.85 2.71
N GLN A 22 -0.55 -14.10 1.75
CA GLN A 22 0.56 -13.19 1.44
C GLN A 22 0.11 -11.88 0.77
N LEU A 23 -1.08 -11.87 0.17
CA LEU A 23 -1.68 -10.70 -0.48
C LEU A 23 -2.83 -10.09 0.34
N ASP A 24 -3.13 -10.65 1.51
CA ASP A 24 -4.21 -10.14 2.34
C ASP A 24 -3.76 -8.86 3.04
N LEU A 25 -4.71 -7.94 3.25
CA LEU A 25 -4.45 -6.69 3.94
C LEU A 25 -5.28 -6.65 5.22
N ALA A 26 -4.60 -6.56 6.36
CA ALA A 26 -5.25 -6.33 7.63
C ALA A 26 -5.97 -4.97 7.62
N GLU A 27 -7.03 -4.85 8.42
CA GLU A 27 -7.81 -3.60 8.50
C GLU A 27 -6.94 -2.39 8.85
N GLU A 28 -5.94 -2.58 9.73
CA GLU A 28 -4.98 -1.53 10.08
C GLU A 28 -4.10 -1.12 8.89
N GLU A 29 -3.58 -2.09 8.14
CA GLU A 29 -2.77 -1.81 6.95
C GLU A 29 -3.57 -1.03 5.91
N VAL A 30 -4.84 -1.37 5.72
CA VAL A 30 -5.74 -0.62 4.83
C VAL A 30 -5.89 0.82 5.31
N ARG A 31 -6.11 1.05 6.62
CA ARG A 31 -6.22 2.41 7.17
C ARG A 31 -4.95 3.22 6.93
N VAL A 32 -3.78 2.65 7.22
CA VAL A 32 -2.49 3.30 7.03
C VAL A 32 -2.24 3.60 5.55
N LEU A 33 -2.44 2.63 4.65
CA LEU A 33 -2.23 2.83 3.21
C LEU A 33 -3.11 3.93 2.63
N LEU A 34 -4.39 3.99 3.04
CA LEU A 34 -5.31 5.03 2.60
C LEU A 34 -4.97 6.41 3.16
N GLU A 35 -4.50 6.50 4.41
CA GLU A 35 -3.98 7.74 4.99
C GLU A 35 -2.77 8.25 4.20
N LEU A 36 -1.79 7.39 3.93
CA LEU A 36 -0.57 7.75 3.19
C LEU A 36 -0.87 8.12 1.74
N ALA A 37 -1.78 7.41 1.08
CA ALA A 37 -2.27 7.77 -0.25
C ALA A 37 -2.91 9.17 -0.25
N ARG A 38 -3.70 9.50 0.79
CA ARG A 38 -4.29 10.82 0.95
C ARG A 38 -3.20 11.89 1.11
N ILE A 39 -2.20 11.67 1.98
CA ILE A 39 -1.06 12.58 2.15
C ILE A 39 -0.37 12.81 0.79
N ALA A 40 -0.04 11.74 0.09
CA ALA A 40 0.62 11.83 -1.22
C ALA A 40 -0.23 12.60 -2.25
N ALA A 41 -1.53 12.34 -2.35
CA ALA A 41 -2.38 13.02 -3.33
C ALA A 41 -2.64 14.51 -3.03
N HIS A 42 -2.70 14.88 -1.75
CA HIS A 42 -3.11 16.22 -1.33
C HIS A 42 -1.94 17.13 -0.99
N ASP A 43 -0.97 16.61 -0.23
CA ASP A 43 0.13 17.43 0.27
C ASP A 43 1.15 17.69 -0.85
N SER A 44 1.38 16.73 -1.75
CA SER A 44 2.26 16.95 -2.91
C SER A 44 1.63 17.76 -4.05
N GLY A 45 0.33 18.05 -3.99
CA GLY A 45 -0.43 18.70 -5.06
C GLY A 45 -0.75 17.80 -6.28
N GLU A 46 -0.19 16.60 -6.36
CA GLU A 46 -0.35 15.70 -7.51
C GLU A 46 -1.06 14.39 -7.12
N ARG A 47 -2.33 14.25 -7.53
CA ARG A 47 -3.17 13.08 -7.20
C ARG A 47 -2.59 11.75 -7.69
N THR A 48 -1.77 11.78 -8.73
CA THR A 48 -1.06 10.59 -9.26
C THR A 48 -0.07 10.00 -8.27
N ASN A 49 0.38 10.76 -7.27
CA ASN A 49 1.35 10.29 -6.29
C ASN A 49 0.76 9.27 -5.31
N ALA A 50 -0.56 9.25 -5.11
CA ALA A 50 -1.22 8.23 -4.27
C ALA A 50 -0.92 6.78 -4.71
N PRO A 51 -1.29 6.35 -5.93
CA PRO A 51 -1.02 4.98 -6.37
C PRO A 51 0.48 4.69 -6.50
N LEU A 52 1.29 5.67 -6.90
CA LEU A 52 2.74 5.51 -7.01
C LEU A 52 3.40 5.29 -5.64
N LEU A 53 2.98 6.03 -4.62
CA LEU A 53 3.46 5.83 -3.26
C LEU A 53 3.08 4.44 -2.74
N CYS A 54 1.82 4.02 -2.88
CA CYS A 54 1.38 2.69 -2.46
C CYS A 54 2.22 1.57 -3.12
N TYR A 55 2.56 1.74 -4.41
CA TYR A 55 3.44 0.80 -5.11
C TYR A 55 4.87 0.78 -4.54
N LEU A 56 5.45 1.94 -4.21
CA LEU A 56 6.78 2.02 -3.59
C LEU A 56 6.80 1.39 -2.20
N LEU A 57 5.76 1.62 -1.39
CA LEU A 57 5.59 1.00 -0.07
C LEU A 57 5.55 -0.52 -0.20
N GLY A 58 4.72 -1.05 -1.12
CA GLY A 58 4.64 -2.49 -1.38
C GLY A 58 5.97 -3.11 -1.85
N ARG A 59 6.76 -2.37 -2.64
CA ARG A 59 8.11 -2.82 -3.03
C ARG A 59 9.08 -2.86 -1.84
N ALA A 60 9.03 -1.86 -0.97
CA ALA A 60 9.93 -1.76 0.19
C ALA A 60 9.63 -2.85 1.24
N THR A 61 8.35 -3.13 1.50
CA THR A 61 7.94 -4.21 2.40
C THR A 61 8.31 -5.58 1.83
N ALA A 62 8.08 -5.81 0.53
CA ALA A 62 8.44 -7.07 -0.13
C ALA A 62 9.96 -7.33 -0.17
N ALA A 63 10.78 -6.28 -0.20
CA ALA A 63 12.23 -6.37 -0.12
C ALA A 63 12.75 -6.64 1.31
N GLY A 64 11.86 -6.72 2.31
CA GLY A 64 12.23 -6.91 3.72
C GLY A 64 13.00 -5.72 4.31
N SER A 65 12.92 -4.54 3.69
CA SER A 65 13.70 -3.37 4.10
C SER A 65 13.15 -2.67 5.34
N ALA A 66 11.83 -2.69 5.51
CA ALA A 66 11.12 -2.12 6.66
C ALA A 66 9.65 -2.61 6.67
N ASP A 67 9.02 -2.62 7.85
CA ASP A 67 7.57 -2.81 7.97
C ASP A 67 6.80 -1.54 7.55
N LEU A 68 5.48 -1.69 7.38
CA LEU A 68 4.62 -0.61 6.94
C LEU A 68 4.60 0.57 7.92
N ASP A 69 4.68 0.31 9.22
CA ASP A 69 4.68 1.34 10.27
C ASP A 69 5.92 2.23 10.19
N THR A 70 7.09 1.61 10.00
CA THR A 70 8.36 2.33 9.80
C THR A 70 8.30 3.18 8.54
N LEU A 71 7.79 2.62 7.44
CA LEU A 71 7.65 3.35 6.17
C LEU A 71 6.63 4.50 6.28
N ALA A 72 5.53 4.29 7.00
CA ALA A 72 4.53 5.33 7.26
C ALA A 72 5.13 6.51 8.02
N ALA A 73 5.99 6.25 9.01
CA ALA A 73 6.69 7.31 9.73
C ALA A 73 7.64 8.13 8.83
N VAL A 74 8.25 7.51 7.82
CA VAL A 74 9.08 8.21 6.83
C VAL A 74 8.22 9.12 5.94
N VAL A 75 7.11 8.59 5.40
CA VAL A 75 6.22 9.37 4.53
C VAL A 75 5.64 10.57 5.28
N ARG A 76 5.14 10.38 6.50
CA ARG A 76 4.54 11.48 7.31
C ARG A 76 5.51 12.62 7.64
N ARG A 77 6.83 12.40 7.53
CA ARG A 77 7.87 13.42 7.74
C ARG A 77 8.40 14.01 6.44
N THR A 78 7.98 13.48 5.29
CA THR A 78 8.42 13.96 3.99
C THR A 78 7.73 15.29 3.70
N PRO A 79 8.47 16.37 3.43
CA PRO A 79 7.86 17.63 3.06
C PRO A 79 7.10 17.51 1.72
N ALA A 80 6.09 18.36 1.56
CA ALA A 80 5.39 18.58 0.30
C ALA A 80 6.33 19.05 -0.81
#